data_AF-A0A9D7ZZP9-F1
#
_entry.id   AF-A0A9D7ZZP9-F1
#
_cell.length_a   1.000
_cell.length_b   1.000
_cell.length_c   1.000
_cell.angle_alpha   90.00
_cell.angle_beta   90.00
_cell.angle_gamma   90.00
#
_symmetry.space_group_name_H-M   'P 1'
#
loop_
_entity.id
_entity.type
_entity.pdbx_description
1 polymer ?
#
loop_
_entity_poly.entity_id
_entity_poly.type
_entity_poly.pdbx_seq_one_letter_code
_entity_poly.pdbx_strand_id
1 'polypeptide(L)'
;MNKEKSKREQEAILRRAIIAAKSDYFSWTKEEQEKFRAQRKLKDDFMFYKIIFMELFGFRAETQEELDAYYDELSIKDNLVLNQTILPMRGIGEDNFYLNESFGEGKTLLDFETLYDYDYDDHCYQEKARERDFEGYSKKPYRGNFYGTWANHEIAGDFTYASLSMLSSHIIFGVVEDFAFEEIDKLIPNKYVRGKNHGKKQKGGGYLWDHRVDAKGKEGQLDELKDQLWEYLSARFYKFSDSTNTHALAGTTKNERVMRYEM
;
A
#
# COMPACT_ATOMS: atom_id res chain seq x y z
N MET A 1 -22.89 -2.13 21.70
CA MET A 1 -22.77 -1.92 20.24
C MET A 1 -22.78 -0.43 19.98
N ASN A 2 -21.63 0.17 19.64
CA ASN A 2 -21.62 1.55 19.17
C ASN A 2 -22.31 1.61 17.80
N LYS A 3 -23.23 2.57 17.64
CA LYS A 3 -23.89 2.84 16.37
C LYS A 3 -22.84 3.39 15.40
N GLU A 4 -22.86 2.89 14.17
CA GLU A 4 -21.97 3.34 13.10
C GLU A 4 -22.13 4.86 12.89
N LYS A 5 -21.02 5.59 12.95
CA LYS A 5 -20.99 7.05 12.85
C LYS A 5 -21.20 7.47 11.40
N SER A 6 -22.08 8.43 11.17
CA SER A 6 -22.26 9.06 9.86
C SER A 6 -20.99 9.80 9.43
N LYS A 7 -20.82 10.04 8.13
CA LYS A 7 -19.68 10.79 7.58
C LYS A 7 -19.49 12.16 8.24
N ARG A 8 -20.59 12.90 8.47
CA ARG A 8 -20.55 14.20 9.18
C ARG A 8 -20.06 14.07 10.62
N GLU A 9 -20.42 13.00 11.32
CA GLU A 9 -19.91 12.74 12.67
C GLU A 9 -18.41 12.44 12.64
N GLN A 10 -17.96 11.63 11.67
CA GLN A 10 -16.53 11.33 11.47
C GLN A 10 -15.73 12.61 11.18
N GLU A 11 -16.21 13.48 10.28
CA GLU A 11 -15.60 14.78 9.99
C GLU A 11 -15.50 15.67 11.24
N ALA A 12 -16.58 15.71 12.05
CA ALA A 12 -16.58 16.48 13.29
C ALA A 12 -15.59 15.92 14.32
N ILE A 13 -15.46 14.59 14.42
CA ILE A 13 -14.50 13.90 15.27
C ILE A 13 -13.07 14.22 14.82
N LEU A 14 -12.79 14.09 13.51
CA LEU A 14 -11.50 14.41 12.92
C LEU A 14 -11.10 15.86 13.23
N ARG A 15 -12.02 16.81 13.05
CA ARG A 15 -11.78 18.22 13.36
C ARG A 15 -11.39 18.45 14.82
N ARG A 16 -12.07 17.78 15.77
CA ARG A 16 -11.72 17.88 17.20
C ARG A 16 -10.33 17.31 17.47
N ALA A 17 -10.00 16.16 16.89
CA ALA A 17 -8.69 15.54 17.04
C ALA A 17 -7.57 16.42 16.48
N ILE A 18 -7.80 17.06 15.32
CA ILE A 18 -6.85 18.02 14.75
C ILE A 18 -6.63 19.22 15.67
N ILE A 19 -7.70 19.85 16.16
CA ILE A 19 -7.58 21.04 17.03
C ILE A 19 -6.80 20.71 18.31
N ALA A 20 -7.03 19.53 18.89
CA ALA A 20 -6.35 19.11 20.10
C ALA A 20 -4.86 18.84 19.88
N ALA A 21 -4.49 18.25 18.74
CA ALA A 21 -3.10 17.99 18.40
C ALA A 21 -2.37 19.24 17.89
N LYS A 22 -3.07 20.09 17.13
CA LYS A 22 -2.54 21.29 16.46
C LYS A 22 -3.62 22.36 16.31
N SER A 23 -3.72 23.23 17.31
CA SER A 23 -4.82 24.20 17.45
C SER A 23 -4.85 25.30 16.37
N ASP A 24 -3.69 25.63 15.80
CA ASP A 24 -3.53 26.61 14.74
C ASP A 24 -3.74 26.03 13.33
N TYR A 25 -3.89 24.71 13.17
CA TYR A 25 -3.99 24.06 11.86
C TYR A 25 -4.99 24.72 10.90
N PHE A 26 -6.18 25.06 11.40
CA PHE A 26 -7.24 25.69 10.60
C PHE A 26 -7.03 27.19 10.32
N SER A 27 -6.01 27.80 10.92
CA SER A 27 -5.59 29.18 10.62
C SER A 27 -4.55 29.26 9.51
N TRP A 28 -3.92 28.14 9.17
CA TRP A 28 -2.91 28.05 8.12
C TRP A 28 -3.52 28.12 6.72
N THR A 29 -2.67 28.47 5.75
CA THR A 29 -2.95 28.34 4.32
C THR A 29 -3.13 26.87 3.92
N LYS A 30 -3.68 26.62 2.73
CA LYS A 30 -3.91 25.25 2.25
C LYS A 30 -2.60 24.52 2.01
N GLU A 31 -1.60 25.23 1.51
CA GLU A 31 -0.25 24.75 1.25
C GLU A 31 0.46 24.36 2.55
N GLU A 32 0.32 25.16 3.61
CA GLU A 32 0.87 24.82 4.94
C GLU A 32 0.18 23.61 5.56
N GLN A 33 -1.16 23.52 5.45
CA GLN A 33 -1.91 22.35 5.91
C GLN A 33 -1.47 21.08 5.18
N GLU A 34 -1.26 21.15 3.87
CA GLU A 34 -0.83 20.02 3.06
C GLU A 34 0.58 19.56 3.38
N LYS A 35 1.54 20.49 3.49
CA LYS A 35 2.90 20.18 3.94
C LYS A 35 2.90 19.50 5.30
N PHE A 36 2.07 19.98 6.23
CA PHE A 36 1.94 19.35 7.54
C PHE A 36 1.40 17.92 7.43
N ARG A 37 0.35 17.67 6.64
CA ARG A 37 -0.19 16.31 6.44
C ARG A 37 0.87 15.36 5.87
N ALA A 38 1.58 15.79 4.83
CA ALA A 38 2.57 14.97 4.14
C ALA A 38 3.79 14.60 5.01
N GLN A 39 4.20 15.49 5.92
CA GLN A 39 5.38 15.28 6.77
C GLN A 39 5.06 14.60 8.11
N ARG A 40 3.78 14.56 8.52
CA ARG A 40 3.39 14.10 9.85
C ARG A 40 3.49 12.59 9.97
N LYS A 41 4.30 12.13 10.92
CA LYS A 41 4.29 10.74 11.39
C LYS A 41 3.11 10.56 12.35
N LEU A 42 1.94 10.19 11.80
CA LEU A 42 0.71 10.07 12.60
C LEU A 42 0.86 9.16 13.83
N LYS A 43 1.65 8.09 13.72
CA LYS A 43 1.91 7.15 14.83
C LYS A 43 2.49 7.79 16.09
N ASP A 44 3.13 8.96 15.96
CA ASP A 44 3.76 9.67 17.09
C ASP A 44 2.80 10.71 17.71
N ASP A 45 1.55 10.80 17.24
CA ASP A 45 0.57 11.78 17.70
C ASP A 45 -0.49 11.16 18.61
N PHE A 46 -0.05 10.89 19.85
CA PHE A 46 -0.88 10.33 20.91
C PHE A 46 -2.20 11.08 21.09
N MET A 47 -2.17 12.42 21.11
CA MET A 47 -3.37 13.22 21.36
C MET A 47 -4.38 13.15 20.22
N PHE A 48 -3.90 13.13 18.97
CA PHE A 48 -4.75 12.93 17.80
C PHE A 48 -5.49 11.59 17.89
N TYR A 49 -4.74 10.48 18.03
CA TYR A 49 -5.36 9.16 18.05
C TYR A 49 -6.17 8.89 19.32
N LYS A 50 -5.79 9.43 20.47
CA LYS A 50 -6.57 9.32 21.72
C LYS A 50 -8.00 9.80 21.52
N ILE A 51 -8.18 10.94 20.84
CA ILE A 51 -9.52 11.49 20.55
C ILE A 51 -10.24 10.66 19.51
N ILE A 52 -9.56 10.28 18.42
CA ILE A 52 -10.16 9.44 17.37
C ILE A 52 -10.69 8.13 17.96
N PHE A 53 -9.89 7.44 18.79
CA PHE A 53 -10.24 6.14 19.35
C PHE A 53 -11.35 6.24 20.40
N MET A 54 -11.30 7.28 21.23
CA MET A 54 -12.36 7.56 22.20
C MET A 54 -13.70 7.82 21.52
N GLU A 55 -13.70 8.61 20.44
CA GLU A 55 -14.94 9.08 19.83
C GLU A 55 -15.53 8.09 18.80
N LEU A 56 -14.68 7.40 18.04
CA LEU A 56 -15.13 6.37 17.09
C LEU A 56 -15.48 5.06 17.79
N PHE A 57 -14.63 4.62 18.73
CA PHE A 57 -14.69 3.27 19.28
C PHE A 57 -15.04 3.21 20.78
N GLY A 58 -15.06 4.36 21.46
CA GLY A 58 -15.30 4.41 22.91
C GLY A 58 -14.08 4.00 23.74
N PHE A 59 -12.91 3.84 23.11
CA PHE A 59 -11.68 3.40 23.77
C PHE A 59 -10.90 4.58 24.34
N ARG A 60 -10.57 4.53 25.63
CA ARG A 60 -9.84 5.59 26.32
C ARG A 60 -8.43 5.11 26.63
N ALA A 61 -7.46 5.56 25.84
CA ALA A 61 -6.05 5.35 26.11
C ALA A 61 -5.52 6.47 27.03
N GLU A 62 -4.76 6.09 28.05
CA GLU A 62 -3.98 7.02 28.87
C GLU A 62 -2.50 7.05 28.47
N THR A 63 -2.01 6.02 27.79
CA THR A 63 -0.63 5.97 27.26
C THR A 63 -0.57 5.57 25.79
N GLN A 64 0.57 5.83 25.15
CA GLN A 64 0.82 5.44 23.76
C GLN A 64 0.77 3.91 23.61
N GLU A 65 1.31 3.16 24.58
CA GLU A 65 1.34 1.70 24.54
C GLU A 65 -0.07 1.07 24.58
N GLU A 66 -1.00 1.65 25.34
CA GLU A 66 -2.40 1.21 25.36
C GLU A 66 -3.08 1.46 24.01
N LEU A 67 -2.73 2.58 23.37
CA LEU A 67 -3.26 2.96 22.06
C LEU A 67 -2.74 2.01 20.97
N ASP A 68 -1.44 1.75 20.95
CA ASP A 68 -0.80 0.84 20.01
C ASP A 68 -1.36 -0.57 20.14
N ALA A 69 -1.51 -1.07 21.38
CA ALA A 69 -2.11 -2.38 21.63
C ALA A 69 -3.56 -2.48 21.12
N TYR A 70 -4.36 -1.42 21.32
CA TYR A 70 -5.73 -1.40 20.79
C TYR A 70 -5.78 -1.28 19.26
N TYR A 71 -4.86 -0.52 18.66
CA TYR A 71 -4.73 -0.39 17.22
C TYR A 71 -4.49 -1.76 16.58
N ASP A 72 -3.57 -2.55 17.14
CA ASP A 72 -3.21 -3.90 16.66
C ASP A 72 -4.37 -4.91 16.76
N GLU A 73 -5.34 -4.66 17.63
CA GLU A 73 -6.52 -5.51 17.85
C GLU A 73 -7.77 -5.05 17.07
N LEU A 74 -7.69 -3.97 16.29
CA LEU A 74 -8.83 -3.48 15.51
C LEU A 74 -9.35 -4.54 14.55
N SER A 75 -10.67 -4.72 14.53
CA SER A 75 -11.30 -5.53 13.51
C SER A 75 -11.12 -4.91 12.12
N ILE A 76 -11.24 -5.70 11.05
CA ILE A 76 -11.18 -5.18 9.67
C ILE A 76 -12.19 -4.04 9.46
N LYS A 77 -13.40 -4.17 10.03
CA LYS A 77 -14.44 -3.14 9.93
C LYS A 77 -14.01 -1.85 10.65
N ASP A 78 -13.47 -1.96 11.86
CA ASP A 78 -13.04 -0.78 12.61
C ASP A 78 -11.81 -0.11 11.98
N ASN A 79 -10.91 -0.91 11.40
CA ASN A 79 -9.77 -0.43 10.64
C ASN A 79 -10.20 0.36 9.38
N LEU A 80 -11.23 -0.11 8.66
CA LEU A 80 -11.81 0.62 7.54
C LEU A 80 -12.40 1.97 8.00
N VAL A 81 -13.20 1.97 9.06
CA VAL A 81 -13.79 3.21 9.62
C VAL A 81 -12.69 4.20 10.06
N LEU A 82 -11.63 3.68 10.68
CA LEU A 82 -10.47 4.48 11.07
C LEU A 82 -9.80 5.10 9.85
N ASN A 83 -9.42 4.28 8.86
CA ASN A 83 -8.72 4.74 7.66
C ASN A 83 -9.54 5.77 6.87
N GLN A 84 -10.85 5.53 6.72
CA GLN A 84 -11.78 6.49 6.14
C GLN A 84 -11.78 7.82 6.90
N THR A 85 -11.88 7.77 8.24
CA THR A 85 -11.95 8.98 9.06
C THR A 85 -10.68 9.81 9.00
N ILE A 86 -9.51 9.17 8.95
CA ILE A 86 -8.21 9.86 9.05
C ILE A 86 -7.57 10.17 7.70
N LEU A 87 -8.12 9.67 6.58
CA LEU A 87 -7.59 9.92 5.24
C LEU A 87 -7.36 11.42 4.96
N PRO A 88 -8.27 12.35 5.33
CA PRO A 88 -8.04 13.78 5.10
C PRO A 88 -6.88 14.38 5.90
N MET A 89 -6.27 13.63 6.82
CA MET A 89 -5.05 14.01 7.55
C MET A 89 -3.81 13.23 7.12
N ARG A 90 -3.96 12.26 6.23
CA ARG A 90 -2.89 11.45 5.62
C ARG A 90 -2.60 11.88 4.19
N GLY A 91 -3.66 12.12 3.43
CA GLY A 91 -3.58 12.39 2.01
C GLY A 91 -3.19 13.82 1.64
N ILE A 92 -2.81 13.96 0.38
CA ILE A 92 -2.54 15.23 -0.30
C ILE A 92 -3.60 15.46 -1.39
N GLY A 93 -3.70 16.69 -1.88
CA GLY A 93 -4.65 17.06 -2.93
C GLY A 93 -6.11 17.09 -2.47
N GLU A 94 -7.00 17.35 -3.42
CA GLU A 94 -8.44 17.45 -3.19
C GLU A 94 -9.10 16.08 -2.96
N ASP A 95 -8.49 15.01 -3.47
CA ASP A 95 -8.94 13.63 -3.34
C ASP A 95 -8.29 12.90 -2.15
N ASN A 96 -7.52 13.61 -1.33
CA ASN A 96 -6.78 13.03 -0.21
C ASN A 96 -5.95 11.79 -0.62
N PHE A 97 -5.30 11.84 -1.79
CA PHE A 97 -4.45 10.77 -2.27
C PHE A 97 -3.32 10.46 -1.27
N TYR A 98 -3.20 9.20 -0.90
CA TYR A 98 -2.20 8.68 0.02
C TYR A 98 -1.59 7.40 -0.54
N LEU A 99 -0.30 7.43 -0.83
CA LEU A 99 0.47 6.26 -1.24
C LEU A 99 0.93 5.50 0.00
N ASN A 100 0.59 4.22 0.10
CA ASN A 100 0.89 3.41 1.28
C ASN A 100 2.31 2.81 1.23
N GLU A 101 3.28 3.68 0.92
CA GLU A 101 4.69 3.32 0.78
C GLU A 101 5.56 4.06 1.78
N SER A 102 6.73 3.49 2.07
CA SER A 102 7.71 4.12 2.92
C SER A 102 8.59 5.07 2.11
N PHE A 103 8.71 6.31 2.57
CA PHE A 103 9.61 7.30 1.98
C PHE A 103 10.93 7.34 2.76
N GLY A 104 12.00 7.68 2.05
CA GLY A 104 13.28 7.99 2.69
C GLY A 104 13.15 9.14 3.69
N GLU A 105 14.13 9.28 4.58
CA GLU A 105 14.11 10.34 5.59
C GLU A 105 13.96 11.73 4.95
N GLY A 106 12.96 12.48 5.41
CA GLY A 106 12.66 13.83 4.91
C GLY A 106 11.96 13.90 3.56
N LYS A 107 11.70 12.76 2.89
CA LYS A 107 10.93 12.72 1.64
C LYS A 107 9.44 12.50 1.89
N THR A 108 8.62 13.07 1.03
CA THR A 108 7.16 12.91 0.99
C THR A 108 6.68 12.85 -0.46
N LEU A 109 5.39 12.56 -0.67
CA LEU A 109 4.78 12.66 -2.01
C LEU A 109 4.89 14.07 -2.62
N LEU A 110 5.02 15.13 -1.81
CA LEU A 110 5.12 16.50 -2.30
C LEU A 110 6.46 16.80 -2.98
N ASP A 111 7.46 15.93 -2.85
CA ASP A 111 8.75 16.08 -3.53
C ASP A 111 8.72 15.61 -4.99
N PHE A 112 7.59 15.06 -5.44
CA PHE A 112 7.41 14.51 -6.78
C PHE A 112 6.27 15.25 -7.49
N GLU A 113 6.53 15.73 -8.71
CA GLU A 113 5.51 16.41 -9.51
C GLU A 113 4.47 15.42 -10.05
N THR A 114 4.91 14.20 -10.38
CA THR A 114 4.05 13.15 -10.90
C THR A 114 4.31 11.80 -10.22
N LEU A 115 3.33 10.89 -10.31
CA LEU A 115 3.54 9.49 -9.90
C LEU A 115 4.68 8.81 -10.67
N TYR A 116 4.94 9.24 -11.91
CA TYR A 116 6.07 8.76 -12.68
C TYR A 116 7.41 9.16 -12.03
N ASP A 117 7.53 10.41 -11.55
CA ASP A 117 8.78 10.88 -10.94
C ASP A 117 9.09 10.13 -9.66
N TYR A 118 8.05 9.82 -8.87
CA TYR A 118 8.17 8.93 -7.71
C TYR A 118 8.62 7.52 -8.12
N ASP A 119 7.92 6.88 -9.05
CA ASP A 119 8.19 5.50 -9.47
C ASP A 119 9.60 5.35 -10.05
N TYR A 120 10.07 6.37 -10.78
CA TYR A 120 11.41 6.43 -11.32
C TYR A 120 12.49 6.67 -10.25
N ASP A 121 12.26 7.54 -9.27
CA ASP A 121 13.18 7.74 -8.14
C ASP A 121 13.32 6.47 -7.30
N ASP A 122 12.20 5.80 -7.00
CA ASP A 122 12.20 4.53 -6.28
C ASP A 122 12.94 3.44 -7.07
N HIS A 123 12.69 3.32 -8.37
CA HIS A 123 13.46 2.43 -9.24
C HIS A 123 14.97 2.72 -9.14
N CYS A 124 15.38 3.98 -9.28
CA CYS A 124 16.79 4.36 -9.19
C CYS A 124 17.39 4.04 -7.81
N TYR A 125 16.63 4.23 -6.74
CA TYR A 125 17.05 3.89 -5.38
C TYR A 125 17.25 2.37 -5.23
N GLN A 126 16.29 1.56 -5.69
CA GLN A 126 16.38 0.10 -5.65
C GLN A 126 17.54 -0.44 -6.49
N GLU A 127 17.77 0.09 -7.69
CA GLU A 127 18.89 -0.33 -8.56
C GLU A 127 20.25 0.00 -7.93
N LYS A 128 20.38 1.13 -7.24
CA LYS A 128 21.60 1.47 -6.48
C LYS A 128 21.82 0.52 -5.30
N ALA A 129 20.76 0.16 -4.58
CA ALA A 129 20.86 -0.80 -3.49
C ALA A 129 21.28 -2.18 -4.01
N ARG A 130 20.69 -2.64 -5.13
CA ARG A 130 21.02 -3.94 -5.75
C ARG A 130 22.46 -4.01 -6.24
N GLU A 131 22.95 -2.96 -6.91
CA GLU A 131 24.34 -2.88 -7.37
C GLU A 131 25.35 -2.91 -6.20
N ARG A 132 24.99 -2.32 -5.05
CA ARG A 132 25.82 -2.33 -3.85
C ARG A 132 25.83 -3.70 -3.17
N ASP A 133 24.67 -4.33 -3.04
CA ASP A 133 24.47 -5.49 -2.16
C ASP A 133 24.63 -6.84 -2.86
N PHE A 134 24.53 -6.89 -4.21
CA PHE A 134 24.66 -8.11 -4.99
C PHE A 134 25.84 -8.07 -5.96
N GLU A 135 26.85 -8.89 -5.67
CA GLU A 135 28.03 -9.04 -6.54
C GLU A 135 27.61 -9.55 -7.93
N GLY A 136 28.14 -8.92 -8.99
CA GLY A 136 27.83 -9.26 -10.38
C GLY A 136 26.47 -8.77 -10.88
N TYR A 137 25.72 -7.99 -10.08
CA TYR A 137 24.47 -7.40 -10.53
C TYR A 137 24.67 -6.37 -11.64
N SER A 138 23.80 -6.40 -12.65
CA SER A 138 23.75 -5.40 -13.72
C SER A 138 22.43 -4.65 -13.65
N LYS A 139 22.52 -3.32 -13.66
CA LYS A 139 21.36 -2.43 -13.60
C LYS A 139 20.40 -2.70 -14.74
N LYS A 140 19.11 -2.78 -14.40
CA LYS A 140 18.02 -2.94 -15.35
C LYS A 140 17.49 -1.56 -15.75
N PRO A 141 17.10 -1.35 -17.02
CA PRO A 141 16.46 -0.09 -17.40
C PRO A 141 15.06 -0.02 -16.80
N TYR A 142 14.62 1.21 -16.55
CA TYR A 142 13.30 1.50 -16.01
C TYR A 142 12.19 1.03 -16.95
N ARG A 143 11.21 0.33 -16.37
CA ARG A 143 10.03 -0.19 -17.07
C ARG A 143 8.72 0.09 -16.31
N GLY A 144 8.79 0.96 -15.31
CA GLY A 144 7.79 1.10 -14.27
C GLY A 144 7.99 0.11 -13.13
N ASN A 145 7.77 0.57 -11.90
CA ASN A 145 7.94 -0.20 -10.67
C ASN A 145 6.62 -0.42 -9.91
N PHE A 146 5.49 0.07 -10.42
CA PHE A 146 4.18 -0.24 -9.86
C PHE A 146 3.74 -1.67 -10.21
N TYR A 147 3.74 -2.54 -9.19
CA TYR A 147 3.29 -3.95 -9.25
C TYR A 147 2.17 -4.22 -8.22
N GLY A 148 1.12 -3.41 -8.24
CA GLY A 148 0.02 -3.51 -7.27
C GLY A 148 0.28 -2.72 -5.99
N THR A 149 1.03 -1.62 -6.08
CA THR A 149 1.32 -0.70 -4.96
C THR A 149 0.02 -0.13 -4.38
N TRP A 150 -0.13 -0.18 -3.06
CA TRP A 150 -1.38 0.23 -2.41
C TRP A 150 -1.47 1.74 -2.26
N ALA A 151 -2.65 2.28 -2.53
CA ALA A 151 -3.00 3.67 -2.28
C ALA A 151 -4.40 3.78 -1.69
N ASN A 152 -4.65 4.88 -0.99
CA ASN A 152 -5.97 5.29 -0.54
C ASN A 152 -6.29 6.65 -1.15
N HIS A 153 -7.53 6.88 -1.51
CA HIS A 153 -8.01 8.18 -1.97
C HIS A 153 -9.53 8.27 -1.87
N GLU A 154 -10.08 9.46 -2.10
CA GLU A 154 -11.51 9.70 -2.20
C GLU A 154 -11.93 9.83 -3.66
N ILE A 155 -12.89 9.00 -4.08
CA ILE A 155 -13.55 9.12 -5.39
C ILE A 155 -15.00 9.51 -5.13
N ALA A 156 -15.45 10.63 -5.71
CA ALA A 156 -16.81 11.16 -5.51
C ALA A 156 -17.22 11.33 -4.02
N GLY A 157 -16.22 11.53 -3.14
CA GLY A 157 -16.41 11.65 -1.69
C GLY A 157 -16.46 10.31 -0.94
N ASP A 158 -16.24 9.17 -1.61
CA ASP A 158 -16.17 7.86 -0.98
C ASP A 158 -14.71 7.41 -0.84
N PHE A 159 -14.37 6.93 0.35
CA PHE A 159 -13.06 6.35 0.64
C PHE A 159 -12.86 5.07 -0.17
N THR A 160 -11.74 5.00 -0.89
CA THR A 160 -11.42 3.90 -1.80
C THR A 160 -10.01 3.39 -1.56
N TYR A 161 -9.89 2.06 -1.45
CA TYR A 161 -8.61 1.36 -1.59
C TYR A 161 -8.31 1.14 -3.06
N ALA A 162 -7.11 1.52 -3.49
CA ALA A 162 -6.65 1.37 -4.86
C ALA A 162 -5.33 0.58 -4.91
N SER A 163 -5.12 -0.11 -6.03
CA SER A 163 -3.83 -0.69 -6.39
C SER A 163 -3.31 -0.04 -7.66
N LEU A 164 -2.10 0.50 -7.59
CA LEU A 164 -1.40 1.11 -8.71
C LEU A 164 -0.56 0.04 -9.40
N SER A 165 -0.76 -0.14 -10.70
CA SER A 165 -0.02 -1.11 -11.49
C SER A 165 0.32 -0.54 -12.85
N MET A 166 1.53 -0.82 -13.34
CA MET A 166 1.80 -0.70 -14.76
C MET A 166 0.90 -1.68 -15.52
N LEU A 167 0.47 -1.31 -16.72
CA LEU A 167 -0.37 -2.19 -17.55
C LEU A 167 0.30 -3.55 -17.78
N SER A 168 1.61 -3.56 -17.99
CA SER A 168 2.39 -4.78 -18.17
C SER A 168 2.40 -5.64 -16.91
N SER A 169 2.59 -5.04 -15.74
CA SER A 169 2.54 -5.73 -14.45
C SER A 169 1.16 -6.31 -14.18
N HIS A 170 0.10 -5.51 -14.40
CA HIS A 170 -1.27 -5.94 -14.19
C HIS A 170 -1.64 -7.13 -15.08
N ILE A 171 -1.33 -7.07 -16.38
CA ILE A 171 -1.66 -8.16 -17.30
C ILE A 171 -0.85 -9.43 -16.94
N ILE A 172 0.46 -9.30 -16.76
CA ILE A 172 1.31 -10.49 -16.60
C ILE A 172 1.17 -11.10 -15.21
N PHE A 173 1.31 -10.31 -14.16
CA PHE A 173 1.31 -10.80 -12.77
C PHE A 173 -0.07 -10.74 -12.11
N GLY A 174 -1.00 -9.93 -12.61
CA GLY A 174 -2.37 -9.89 -12.07
C GLY A 174 -3.33 -10.83 -12.79
N VAL A 175 -3.23 -10.96 -14.12
CA VAL A 175 -4.23 -11.74 -14.90
C VAL A 175 -3.69 -13.09 -15.34
N VAL A 176 -2.51 -13.11 -15.97
CA VAL A 176 -1.94 -14.35 -16.53
C VAL A 176 -1.43 -15.26 -15.43
N GLU A 177 -0.80 -14.71 -14.39
CA GLU A 177 -0.32 -15.47 -13.23
C GLU A 177 -1.48 -16.15 -12.49
N ASP A 178 -2.55 -15.42 -12.16
CA ASP A 178 -3.74 -15.97 -11.51
C ASP A 178 -4.31 -17.15 -12.31
N PHE A 179 -4.49 -16.99 -13.62
CA PHE A 179 -4.94 -18.07 -14.49
C PHE A 179 -3.96 -19.26 -14.48
N ALA A 180 -2.66 -19.00 -14.52
CA ALA A 180 -1.65 -20.06 -14.52
C ALA A 180 -1.65 -20.83 -13.18
N PHE A 181 -1.84 -20.15 -12.05
CA PHE A 181 -1.98 -20.81 -10.75
C PHE A 181 -3.25 -21.67 -10.66
N GLU A 182 -4.38 -21.22 -11.21
CA GLU A 182 -5.58 -22.06 -11.30
C GLU A 182 -5.33 -23.35 -12.11
N GLU A 183 -4.56 -23.27 -13.20
CA GLU A 183 -4.18 -24.46 -13.98
C GLU A 183 -3.18 -25.35 -13.23
N ILE A 184 -2.21 -24.78 -12.53
CA ILE A 184 -1.30 -25.53 -11.66
C ILE A 184 -2.07 -26.28 -10.57
N ASP A 185 -3.05 -25.64 -9.93
CA ASP A 185 -3.87 -26.26 -8.89
C ASP A 185 -4.72 -27.42 -9.42
N LYS A 186 -5.15 -27.38 -10.69
CA LYS A 186 -5.81 -28.51 -11.37
C LYS A 186 -4.85 -29.67 -11.61
N LEU A 187 -3.60 -29.38 -11.99
CA LEU A 187 -2.58 -30.39 -12.32
C LEU A 187 -1.99 -31.05 -11.06
N ILE A 188 -1.69 -30.24 -10.04
CA ILE A 188 -1.13 -30.67 -8.76
C ILE A 188 -1.95 -30.01 -7.65
N PRO A 189 -3.09 -30.61 -7.27
CA PRO A 189 -3.90 -30.11 -6.18
C PRO A 189 -3.09 -30.03 -4.90
N ASN A 190 -2.99 -28.84 -4.35
CA ASN A 190 -2.18 -28.54 -3.18
C ASN A 190 -2.96 -27.66 -2.21
N LYS A 191 -2.49 -27.59 -0.96
CA LYS A 191 -3.07 -26.73 0.07
C LYS A 191 -1.99 -26.29 1.06
N TYR A 192 -2.18 -25.12 1.63
CA TYR A 192 -1.37 -24.72 2.79
C TYR A 192 -1.85 -25.45 4.04
N VAL A 193 -0.91 -26.13 4.71
CA VAL A 193 -1.12 -26.76 6.02
C VAL A 193 -0.22 -26.08 7.05
N ARG A 194 -0.70 -26.02 8.29
CA ARG A 194 0.09 -25.47 9.41
C ARG A 194 1.24 -26.42 9.73
N GLY A 195 2.45 -25.88 9.76
CA GLY A 195 3.62 -26.58 10.26
C GLY A 195 3.63 -26.70 11.79
N LYS A 196 4.53 -27.54 12.30
CA LYS A 196 4.63 -27.91 13.72
C LYS A 196 4.92 -26.74 14.67
N ASN A 197 5.44 -25.62 14.15
CA ASN A 197 5.80 -24.47 14.95
C ASN A 197 4.86 -23.27 14.71
N HIS A 198 3.77 -23.45 13.95
CA HIS A 198 2.84 -22.38 13.64
C HIS A 198 2.25 -21.77 14.91
N GLY A 199 2.25 -20.45 15.02
CA GLY A 199 1.73 -19.72 16.18
C GLY A 199 2.66 -19.69 17.40
N LYS A 200 3.91 -20.16 17.31
CA LYS A 200 4.88 -20.02 18.40
C LYS A 200 5.43 -18.59 18.46
N LYS A 201 5.37 -17.95 19.63
CA LYS A 201 5.95 -16.61 19.86
C LYS A 201 7.45 -16.60 19.55
N GLN A 202 7.91 -15.57 18.84
CA GLN A 202 9.33 -15.37 18.52
C GLN A 202 10.01 -14.45 19.54
N LYS A 203 11.33 -14.57 19.69
CA LYS A 203 12.13 -13.61 20.47
C LYS A 203 12.12 -12.27 19.74
N GLY A 204 11.68 -11.20 20.41
CA GLY A 204 11.49 -9.88 19.80
C GLY A 204 10.03 -9.52 19.46
N GLY A 205 9.07 -10.39 19.80
CA GLY A 205 7.65 -10.18 19.50
C GLY A 205 7.18 -10.97 18.27
N GLY A 206 5.87 -10.98 18.01
CA GLY A 206 5.26 -11.70 16.90
C GLY A 206 5.10 -13.21 17.08
N TYR A 207 4.46 -13.85 16.10
CA TYR A 207 4.16 -15.29 16.05
C TYR A 207 4.76 -15.91 14.79
N LEU A 208 5.29 -17.12 14.90
CA LEU A 208 5.85 -17.82 13.74
C LEU A 208 4.74 -18.28 12.79
N TRP A 209 4.80 -17.79 11.56
CA TRP A 209 3.92 -18.22 10.49
C TRP A 209 4.51 -19.43 9.74
N ASP A 210 4.57 -20.59 10.42
CA ASP A 210 5.04 -21.86 9.83
C ASP A 210 3.90 -22.49 9.02
N HIS A 211 3.84 -22.20 7.73
CA HIS A 211 2.99 -22.90 6.77
C HIS A 211 3.84 -23.72 5.81
N ARG A 212 3.27 -24.83 5.34
CA ARG A 212 3.87 -25.71 4.34
C ARG A 212 2.85 -26.04 3.28
N VAL A 213 3.31 -26.27 2.07
CA VAL A 213 2.46 -26.78 1.00
C VAL A 213 2.38 -28.31 1.14
N ASP A 214 1.15 -28.83 1.18
CA ASP A 214 0.85 -30.25 1.07
C ASP A 214 0.32 -30.50 -0.35
N ALA A 215 1.16 -31.11 -1.18
CA ALA A 215 0.88 -31.47 -2.57
C ALA A 215 0.83 -33.00 -2.74
N LYS A 216 0.54 -33.74 -1.65
CA LYS A 216 0.42 -35.22 -1.64
C LYS A 216 1.68 -35.94 -2.16
N GLY A 217 2.86 -35.46 -1.79
CA GLY A 217 4.14 -36.05 -2.22
C GLY A 217 4.67 -35.53 -3.55
N LYS A 218 4.07 -34.47 -4.10
CA LYS A 218 4.50 -33.78 -5.33
C LYS A 218 5.05 -32.37 -5.07
N GLU A 219 5.49 -32.08 -3.84
CA GLU A 219 5.92 -30.74 -3.44
C GLU A 219 7.08 -30.25 -4.30
N GLY A 220 8.07 -31.11 -4.57
CA GLY A 220 9.19 -30.75 -5.44
C GLY A 220 8.80 -30.47 -6.90
N GLN A 221 7.85 -31.23 -7.46
CA GLN A 221 7.34 -30.96 -8.81
C GLN A 221 6.50 -29.68 -8.87
N LEU A 222 5.77 -29.37 -7.80
CA LEU A 222 5.01 -28.14 -7.70
C LEU A 222 5.93 -26.93 -7.61
N ASP A 223 6.98 -27.00 -6.79
CA ASP A 223 7.97 -25.93 -6.65
C ASP A 223 8.67 -25.68 -7.99
N GLU A 224 9.17 -26.72 -8.66
CA GLU A 224 9.79 -26.61 -9.99
C GLU A 224 8.82 -25.99 -11.02
N LEU A 225 7.55 -26.38 -11.02
CA LEU A 225 6.55 -25.84 -11.95
C LEU A 225 6.28 -24.35 -11.69
N LYS A 226 6.25 -23.93 -10.43
CA LYS A 226 6.10 -22.53 -10.04
C LYS A 226 7.33 -21.70 -10.42
N ASP A 227 8.53 -22.25 -10.21
CA ASP A 227 9.78 -21.59 -10.58
C ASP A 227 9.87 -21.39 -12.10
N GLN A 228 9.55 -22.42 -12.89
CA GLN A 228 9.51 -22.31 -14.35
C GLN A 228 8.45 -21.32 -14.84
N LEU A 229 7.26 -21.31 -14.20
CA LEU A 229 6.23 -20.32 -14.49
C LEU A 229 6.75 -18.91 -14.21
N TRP A 230 7.39 -18.68 -13.06
CA TRP A 230 7.93 -17.39 -12.69
C TRP A 230 8.99 -16.88 -13.68
N GLU A 231 9.91 -17.74 -14.12
CA GLU A 231 10.89 -17.42 -15.17
C GLU A 231 10.20 -17.03 -16.48
N TYR A 232 9.19 -17.81 -16.89
CA TYR A 232 8.40 -17.54 -18.09
C TYR A 232 7.68 -16.20 -18.00
N LEU A 233 6.94 -15.94 -16.92
CA LEU A 233 6.21 -14.70 -16.71
C LEU A 233 7.15 -13.50 -16.66
N SER A 234 8.27 -13.62 -15.96
CA SER A 234 9.31 -12.57 -15.91
C SER A 234 9.83 -12.21 -17.31
N ALA A 235 10.14 -13.21 -18.14
CA ALA A 235 10.58 -12.97 -19.51
C ALA A 235 9.50 -12.29 -20.36
N ARG A 236 8.23 -12.69 -20.20
CA ARG A 236 7.08 -12.06 -20.89
C ARG A 236 6.86 -10.62 -20.42
N PHE A 237 6.96 -10.37 -19.13
CA PHE A 237 6.85 -9.04 -18.54
C PHE A 237 7.88 -8.08 -19.15
N TYR A 238 9.16 -8.47 -19.21
CA TYR A 238 10.19 -7.61 -19.79
C TYR A 238 9.93 -7.33 -21.27
N LYS A 239 9.63 -8.37 -22.06
CA LYS A 239 9.34 -8.21 -23.49
C LYS A 239 8.12 -7.31 -23.73
N PHE A 240 7.06 -7.49 -22.95
CA PHE A 240 5.84 -6.70 -23.10
C PHE A 240 6.06 -5.24 -22.69
N SER A 241 6.71 -5.01 -21.55
CA SER A 241 7.05 -3.67 -21.07
C SER A 241 7.92 -2.89 -22.06
N ASP A 242 8.89 -3.56 -22.69
CA ASP A 242 9.73 -2.94 -23.73
C ASP A 242 8.91 -2.51 -24.95
N SER A 243 7.87 -3.28 -25.31
CA SER A 243 6.98 -2.96 -26.45
C SER A 243 5.95 -1.86 -26.15
N THR A 244 5.56 -1.70 -24.89
CA THR A 244 4.58 -0.68 -24.48
C THR A 244 5.23 0.67 -24.16
N ASN A 245 6.47 0.68 -23.67
CA ASN A 245 7.21 1.91 -23.37
C ASN A 245 7.66 2.67 -24.64
N THR A 246 7.80 2.00 -25.79
CA THR A 246 8.12 2.64 -27.07
C THR A 246 7.05 3.59 -27.60
N HIS A 247 5.81 3.53 -27.10
CA HIS A 247 4.72 4.41 -27.54
C HIS A 247 4.44 5.59 -26.59
N ALA A 248 4.88 5.55 -25.34
CA ALA A 248 4.76 6.68 -24.41
C ALA A 248 5.71 7.85 -24.76
N LEU A 249 6.83 7.57 -25.43
CA LEU A 249 7.81 8.59 -25.84
C LEU A 249 7.51 9.25 -27.20
N ALA A 250 6.49 8.78 -27.94
CA ALA A 250 6.17 9.28 -29.28
C ALA A 250 4.92 10.18 -29.34
N GLY A 251 4.22 10.41 -28.24
CA GLY A 251 3.01 11.24 -28.28
C GLY A 251 2.49 11.69 -26.93
N THR A 252 2.91 12.87 -26.49
CA THR A 252 2.09 13.84 -25.75
C THR A 252 2.82 15.17 -25.64
N THR A 253 2.76 15.95 -26.73
CA THR A 253 2.58 17.39 -26.59
C THR A 253 1.39 17.67 -25.67
N LYS A 254 1.57 18.59 -24.72
CA LYS A 254 0.54 19.32 -23.96
C LYS A 254 -0.89 19.12 -24.50
N ASN A 255 -1.68 18.31 -23.80
CA ASN A 255 -3.06 18.57 -23.40
C ASN A 255 -3.78 17.25 -23.09
N GLU A 256 -4.35 17.21 -21.89
CA GLU A 256 -5.59 16.54 -21.54
C GLU A 256 -5.74 15.06 -21.93
N ARG A 257 -5.50 14.17 -20.95
CA ARG A 257 -6.35 12.99 -20.77
C ARG A 257 -6.65 12.76 -19.30
N VAL A 258 -7.78 13.32 -18.88
CA VAL A 258 -8.57 12.77 -17.77
C VAL A 258 -9.07 11.40 -18.25
N MET A 259 -8.38 10.33 -17.87
CA MET A 259 -8.92 8.98 -17.96
C MET A 259 -9.93 8.81 -16.82
N ARG A 260 -11.19 9.12 -17.11
CA ARG A 260 -12.31 8.62 -16.32
C ARG A 260 -12.32 7.10 -16.48
N TYR A 261 -11.89 6.37 -15.46
CA TYR A 261 -12.29 4.99 -15.30
C TYR A 261 -13.72 5.02 -14.77
N GLU A 262 -14.68 4.71 -15.64
CA GLU A 262 -15.98 4.20 -15.21
C GLU A 262 -15.74 2.79 -14.67
N MET A 263 -15.95 2.63 -13.36
CA MET A 263 -16.25 1.35 -12.72
C MET A 263 -17.73 1.33 -12.37
#